data_AF-A0A0F9BP23-F1
#
_entry.id   AF-A0A0F9BP23-F1
#
_cell.length_a   1.000
_cell.length_b   1.000
_cell.length_c   1.000
_cell.angle_alpha   90.00
_cell.angle_beta   90.00
_cell.angle_gamma   90.00
#
_symmetry.space_group_name_H-M   'P 1'
#
loop_
_entity.id
_entity.type
_entity.pdbx_description
1 polymer ?
#
loop_
_entity_poly.entity_id
_entity_poly.type
_entity_poly.pdbx_seq_one_letter_code
_entity_poly.pdbx_strand_id
1 'polypeptide(L)'
;VATHIDISRAREMRGVKFTEITAGRFKRIASENAPLSEEGRDTIQDEVDYIYSVFVNDVAKHRGRDVDTVLNNMADGRIFLGNQAIEAGLVDGESTLPAVIDLLNQEQAAQGQTGAAVAPGKRVAPNSQANGGHMAPKEATVQVEMGIVTSEELEKREKAAHALGLSEGAIAERERIQAVEAQALPGHQALLQELKFDGTTTGPQAAERILGAENAKRSKAVEDMKAEAPAPVAATVPSEVSGEETGETIEDRCKAEWKKKPELRSEFSTVEQYTAYMKAAERGQARIFGQKEA
;
A
#
# COMPACT_ATOMS: atom_id res chain seq x y z
N VAL A 1 -34.29 -23.11 13.49
CA VAL A 1 -35.37 -22.31 12.87
C VAL A 1 -34.94 -21.94 11.46
N ALA A 2 -35.81 -22.14 10.48
CA ALA A 2 -35.64 -21.62 9.12
C ALA A 2 -36.78 -20.64 8.83
N THR A 3 -36.48 -19.57 8.09
CA THR A 3 -37.45 -18.51 7.79
C THR A 3 -37.55 -18.32 6.29
N HIS A 4 -38.77 -18.34 5.77
CA HIS A 4 -39.08 -17.97 4.40
C HIS A 4 -39.89 -16.66 4.40
N ILE A 5 -39.57 -15.76 3.47
CA ILE A 5 -40.23 -14.46 3.33
C ILE A 5 -40.89 -14.39 1.96
N ASP A 6 -42.21 -14.24 1.93
CA ASP A 6 -42.95 -13.96 0.69
C ASP A 6 -43.15 -12.45 0.53
N ILE A 7 -42.59 -11.89 -0.54
CA ILE A 7 -42.79 -10.47 -0.90
C ILE A 7 -43.47 -10.29 -2.26
N SER A 8 -44.05 -11.36 -2.81
CA SER A 8 -44.78 -11.36 -4.09
C SER A 8 -45.85 -10.26 -4.14
N ARG A 9 -46.69 -10.17 -3.10
CA ARG A 9 -47.72 -9.12 -2.98
C ARG A 9 -47.14 -7.70 -2.92
N ALA A 10 -46.03 -7.52 -2.21
CA ALA A 10 -45.37 -6.21 -2.13
C ALA A 10 -44.76 -5.78 -3.48
N ARG A 11 -44.33 -6.73 -4.31
CA ARG A 11 -43.83 -6.49 -5.68
C ARG A 11 -44.98 -6.17 -6.63
N GLU A 12 -46.09 -6.89 -6.53
CA GLU A 12 -47.30 -6.65 -7.32
C GLU A 12 -47.87 -5.24 -7.07
N MET A 13 -47.97 -4.80 -5.81
CA MET A 13 -48.42 -3.43 -5.48
C MET A 13 -47.50 -2.34 -6.04
N ARG A 14 -46.23 -2.67 -6.31
CA ARG A 14 -45.26 -1.76 -6.95
C ARG A 14 -45.25 -1.88 -8.47
N GLY A 15 -46.16 -2.65 -9.06
CA GLY A 15 -46.25 -2.88 -10.51
C GLY A 15 -45.12 -3.74 -11.06
N VAL A 16 -44.39 -4.48 -10.22
CA VAL A 16 -43.27 -5.34 -10.63
C VAL A 16 -43.72 -6.79 -10.72
N LYS A 17 -43.61 -7.40 -11.90
CA LYS A 17 -43.92 -8.81 -12.13
C LYS A 17 -42.63 -9.61 -12.33
N PHE A 18 -42.44 -10.65 -11.52
CA PHE A 18 -41.37 -11.61 -11.67
C PHE A 18 -41.87 -12.85 -12.40
N THR A 19 -41.18 -13.21 -13.48
CA THR A 19 -41.35 -14.49 -14.16
C THR A 19 -40.06 -15.24 -14.05
N GLU A 20 -40.11 -16.46 -13.53
CA GLU A 20 -38.92 -17.13 -13.07
C GLU A 20 -38.68 -18.44 -13.82
N ILE A 21 -37.52 -18.53 -14.50
CA ILE A 21 -37.13 -19.67 -15.34
C ILE A 21 -36.02 -20.44 -14.61
N THR A 22 -36.19 -21.73 -14.36
CA THR A 22 -35.20 -22.54 -13.64
C THR A 22 -35.04 -23.93 -14.27
N ALA A 23 -33.84 -24.50 -14.13
CA ALA A 23 -33.48 -25.79 -14.71
C ALA A 23 -33.74 -26.99 -13.77
N GLY A 24 -34.52 -26.83 -12.69
CA GLY A 24 -34.79 -27.93 -11.76
C GLY A 24 -35.84 -27.60 -10.70
N ARG A 25 -36.65 -28.61 -10.33
CA ARG A 25 -37.80 -28.52 -9.42
C ARG A 25 -37.48 -27.78 -8.11
N PHE A 26 -36.33 -28.08 -7.50
CA PHE A 26 -35.95 -27.53 -6.20
C PHE A 26 -35.21 -26.19 -6.25
N LYS A 27 -34.81 -25.69 -7.43
CA LYS A 27 -33.99 -24.45 -7.54
C LYS A 27 -34.74 -23.17 -7.13
N ARG A 28 -36.05 -23.26 -6.98
CA ARG A 28 -36.97 -22.18 -6.62
C ARG A 28 -37.80 -22.47 -5.38
N ILE A 29 -37.51 -23.57 -4.70
CA ILE A 29 -38.38 -24.14 -3.67
C ILE A 29 -38.64 -23.17 -2.51
N ALA A 30 -37.71 -22.25 -2.24
CA ALA A 30 -37.77 -21.22 -1.22
C ALA A 30 -37.81 -19.78 -1.77
N SER A 31 -38.24 -19.56 -3.02
CA SER A 31 -38.21 -18.22 -3.64
C SER A 31 -39.20 -17.24 -3.00
N GLU A 32 -38.71 -16.06 -2.66
CA GLU A 32 -39.49 -14.95 -2.10
C GLU A 32 -40.49 -14.31 -3.07
N ASN A 33 -40.47 -14.73 -4.34
CA ASN A 33 -41.33 -14.21 -5.41
C ASN A 33 -42.70 -14.92 -5.49
N ALA A 34 -42.94 -15.93 -4.67
CA ALA A 34 -44.22 -16.62 -4.56
C ALA A 34 -44.43 -17.13 -3.13
N PRO A 35 -45.68 -17.43 -2.72
CA PRO A 35 -45.93 -18.14 -1.48
C PRO A 35 -45.19 -19.48 -1.43
N LEU A 36 -44.71 -19.84 -0.24
CA LEU A 36 -44.04 -21.12 -0.02
C LEU A 36 -44.98 -22.28 -0.37
N SER A 37 -44.55 -23.12 -1.30
CA SER A 37 -45.27 -24.35 -1.64
C SER A 37 -45.19 -25.37 -0.50
N GLU A 38 -46.13 -26.31 -0.44
CA GLU A 38 -46.09 -27.43 0.51
C GLU A 38 -44.79 -28.23 0.38
N GLU A 39 -44.39 -28.57 -0.84
CA GLU A 39 -43.13 -29.27 -1.09
C GLU A 39 -41.91 -28.47 -0.58
N GLY A 40 -41.95 -27.14 -0.70
CA GLY A 40 -40.89 -26.28 -0.19
C GLY A 40 -40.85 -26.17 1.32
N ARG A 41 -42.02 -26.14 1.96
CA ARG A 41 -42.12 -26.23 3.41
C ARG A 41 -41.54 -27.55 3.89
N ASP A 42 -41.93 -28.67 3.28
CA ASP A 42 -41.48 -30.00 3.71
C ASP A 42 -39.97 -30.17 3.47
N THR A 43 -39.44 -29.70 2.34
CA THR A 43 -37.99 -29.73 2.06
C THR A 43 -37.20 -28.93 3.11
N ILE A 44 -37.67 -27.73 3.47
CA ILE A 44 -37.01 -26.89 4.47
C ILE A 44 -37.16 -27.52 5.87
N GLN A 45 -38.32 -28.12 6.17
CA GLN A 45 -38.57 -28.80 7.44
C GLN A 45 -37.64 -30.01 7.61
N ASP A 46 -37.49 -30.83 6.56
CA ASP A 46 -36.57 -31.98 6.56
C ASP A 46 -35.12 -31.55 6.85
N GLU A 47 -34.68 -30.42 6.27
CA GLU A 47 -33.35 -29.86 6.54
C GLU A 47 -33.20 -29.43 8.01
N VAL A 48 -34.21 -28.73 8.55
CA VAL A 48 -34.22 -28.30 9.96
C VAL A 48 -34.22 -29.51 10.90
N ASP A 49 -35.04 -30.52 10.62
CA ASP A 49 -35.16 -31.73 11.43
C ASP A 49 -33.88 -32.56 11.40
N TYR A 50 -33.22 -32.65 10.23
CA TYR A 50 -31.93 -33.31 10.11
C TYR A 50 -30.87 -32.61 10.96
N ILE A 51 -30.69 -31.29 10.83
CA ILE A 51 -29.71 -30.53 11.61
C ILE A 51 -30.02 -30.65 13.11
N TYR A 52 -31.29 -30.58 13.49
CA TYR A 52 -31.72 -30.74 14.88
C TYR A 52 -31.37 -32.13 15.41
N SER A 53 -31.56 -33.18 14.63
CA SER A 53 -31.21 -34.56 15.01
C SER A 53 -29.70 -34.71 15.27
N VAL A 54 -28.85 -34.09 14.44
CA VAL A 54 -27.39 -34.10 14.64
C VAL A 54 -27.02 -33.44 15.96
N PHE A 55 -27.57 -32.26 16.23
CA PHE A 55 -27.34 -31.54 17.49
C PHE A 55 -27.74 -32.37 18.71
N VAL A 56 -28.95 -32.95 18.70
CA VAL A 56 -29.46 -33.75 19.81
C VAL A 56 -28.57 -34.98 20.07
N ASN A 57 -28.14 -35.66 19.00
CA ASN A 57 -27.25 -36.83 19.11
C ASN A 57 -25.88 -36.46 19.68
N ASP A 58 -25.31 -35.32 19.27
CA ASP A 58 -24.03 -34.85 19.80
C ASP A 58 -24.12 -34.49 21.28
N VAL A 59 -25.19 -33.81 21.70
CA VAL A 59 -25.43 -33.50 23.11
C VAL A 59 -25.60 -34.77 23.92
N ALA A 60 -26.44 -35.71 23.45
CA ALA A 60 -26.68 -37.00 24.11
C ALA A 60 -25.36 -37.76 24.33
N LYS A 61 -24.54 -37.86 23.27
CA LYS A 61 -23.24 -38.54 23.31
C LYS A 61 -22.28 -37.92 24.33
N HIS A 62 -22.10 -36.60 24.30
CA HIS A 62 -21.09 -35.95 25.13
C HIS A 62 -21.55 -35.68 26.57
N ARG A 63 -22.86 -35.65 26.81
CA ARG A 63 -23.42 -35.57 28.17
C ARG A 63 -23.74 -36.94 28.79
N GLY A 64 -23.52 -38.02 28.05
CA GLY A 64 -23.81 -39.38 28.53
C GLY A 64 -25.30 -39.59 28.85
N ARG A 65 -26.18 -39.01 28.03
CA ARG A 65 -27.64 -39.07 28.18
C ARG A 65 -28.26 -39.76 26.97
N ASP A 66 -29.43 -40.35 27.16
CA ASP A 66 -30.23 -40.83 26.05
C ASP A 66 -30.87 -39.65 25.28
N VAL A 67 -31.22 -39.90 24.02
CA VAL A 67 -31.79 -38.90 23.12
C VAL A 67 -33.13 -38.36 23.64
N ASP A 68 -33.98 -39.21 24.24
CA ASP A 68 -35.28 -38.79 24.75
C ASP A 68 -35.13 -37.80 25.92
N THR A 69 -34.16 -38.03 26.81
CA THR A 69 -33.83 -37.09 27.88
C THR A 69 -33.39 -35.73 27.32
N VAL A 70 -32.56 -35.72 26.27
CA VAL A 70 -32.10 -34.48 25.63
C VAL A 70 -33.28 -33.73 25.00
N LEU A 71 -34.14 -34.42 24.25
CA LEU A 71 -35.32 -33.83 23.61
C LEU A 71 -36.27 -33.20 24.63
N ASN A 72 -36.54 -33.90 25.74
CA ASN A 72 -37.53 -33.45 26.72
C ASN A 72 -37.01 -32.36 27.67
N ASN A 73 -35.71 -32.35 27.98
CA ASN A 73 -35.17 -31.54 29.07
C ASN A 73 -34.10 -30.52 28.67
N MET A 74 -33.49 -30.67 27.48
CA MET A 74 -32.29 -29.92 27.10
C MET A 74 -32.40 -29.19 25.76
N ALA A 75 -33.15 -29.74 24.79
CA ALA A 75 -33.08 -29.32 23.39
C ALA A 75 -34.41 -28.78 22.84
N ASP A 76 -35.23 -28.10 23.65
CA ASP A 76 -36.51 -27.50 23.20
C ASP A 76 -36.36 -26.05 22.68
N GLY A 77 -35.12 -25.53 22.62
CA GLY A 77 -34.80 -24.19 22.11
C GLY A 77 -34.91 -23.07 23.15
N ARG A 78 -35.22 -23.38 24.42
CA ARG A 78 -35.22 -22.38 25.50
C ARG A 78 -33.81 -22.00 25.94
N ILE A 79 -33.70 -20.84 26.59
CA ILE A 79 -32.46 -20.40 27.23
C ILE A 79 -32.43 -20.95 28.65
N PHE A 80 -31.31 -21.57 29.03
CA PHE A 80 -31.03 -21.99 30.41
C PHE A 80 -30.07 -20.98 31.07
N LEU A 81 -30.50 -20.36 32.16
CA LEU A 81 -29.70 -19.37 32.88
C LEU A 81 -29.03 -19.98 34.11
N GLY A 82 -27.70 -19.88 34.19
CA GLY A 82 -26.91 -20.29 35.36
C GLY A 82 -27.23 -21.71 35.83
N ASN A 83 -27.72 -21.83 37.06
CA ASN A 83 -28.11 -23.10 37.70
C ASN A 83 -29.09 -23.96 36.89
N GLN A 84 -29.96 -23.36 36.05
CA GLN A 84 -30.87 -24.13 35.21
C GLN A 84 -30.11 -25.04 34.23
N ALA A 85 -28.95 -24.61 33.74
CA ALA A 85 -28.13 -25.42 32.84
C ALA A 85 -27.46 -26.58 33.59
N ILE A 86 -27.11 -26.38 34.87
CA ILE A 86 -26.57 -27.44 35.74
C ILE A 86 -27.66 -28.48 36.01
N GLU A 87 -28.86 -28.05 36.42
CA GLU A 87 -30.00 -28.91 36.70
C GLU A 87 -30.45 -29.70 35.46
N ALA A 88 -30.43 -29.07 34.30
CA ALA A 88 -30.70 -29.72 33.01
C ALA A 88 -29.59 -30.68 32.59
N GLY A 89 -28.40 -30.65 33.21
CA GLY A 89 -27.25 -31.47 32.82
C GLY A 89 -26.57 -30.99 31.54
N LEU A 90 -26.76 -29.72 31.18
CA LEU A 90 -26.12 -29.06 30.03
C LEU A 90 -24.70 -28.58 30.34
N VAL A 91 -24.35 -28.40 31.62
CA VAL A 91 -23.01 -28.03 32.09
C VAL A 91 -22.70 -28.76 33.40
N ASP A 92 -21.42 -28.91 33.71
CA ASP A 92 -20.96 -29.69 34.87
C ASP A 92 -20.96 -28.88 36.18
N GLY A 93 -20.98 -27.56 36.09
CA GLY A 93 -21.01 -26.64 37.22
C GLY A 93 -20.72 -25.20 36.82
N GLU A 94 -20.59 -24.33 37.82
CA GLU A 94 -20.15 -22.94 37.67
C GLU A 94 -18.82 -22.70 38.41
N SER A 95 -17.93 -21.90 37.83
CA SER A 95 -16.63 -21.61 38.41
C SER A 95 -16.05 -20.31 37.82
N THR A 96 -15.03 -19.75 38.46
CA THR A 96 -14.26 -18.63 37.91
C THR A 96 -13.15 -19.13 37.00
N LEU A 97 -12.73 -18.31 36.04
CA LEU A 97 -11.65 -18.69 35.11
C LEU A 97 -10.36 -19.13 35.83
N PRO A 98 -9.86 -18.42 36.88
CA PRO A 98 -8.68 -18.88 37.62
C PRO A 98 -8.87 -20.27 38.24
N ALA A 99 -10.03 -20.54 38.84
CA ALA A 99 -10.31 -21.84 39.45
C ALA A 99 -10.39 -22.98 38.42
N VAL A 100 -10.91 -22.71 37.21
CA VAL A 100 -10.88 -23.69 36.10
C VAL A 100 -9.46 -23.96 35.63
N ILE A 101 -8.60 -22.93 35.52
CA ILE A 101 -7.19 -23.09 35.17
C ILE A 101 -6.47 -23.95 36.20
N ASP A 102 -6.69 -23.68 37.49
CA ASP A 102 -6.11 -24.46 38.59
C ASP A 102 -6.56 -25.92 38.56
N LEU A 103 -7.85 -26.18 38.29
CA LEU A 103 -8.39 -27.53 38.15
C LEU A 103 -7.71 -28.28 36.98
N LEU A 104 -7.64 -27.67 35.80
CA LEU A 104 -7.02 -28.29 34.62
C LEU A 104 -5.53 -28.57 34.83
N ASN A 105 -4.81 -27.65 35.49
CA ASN A 105 -3.41 -27.84 35.85
C ASN A 105 -3.22 -29.03 36.81
N GLN A 106 -4.13 -29.20 37.79
CA GLN A 106 -4.11 -30.34 38.72
C GLN A 106 -4.40 -31.66 38.00
N GLU A 107 -5.39 -31.69 37.10
CA GLU A 107 -5.71 -32.88 36.31
C GLU A 107 -4.56 -33.31 35.39
N GLN A 108 -3.90 -32.36 34.73
CA GLN A 108 -2.71 -32.64 33.90
C GLN A 108 -1.54 -33.18 34.74
N ALA A 109 -1.29 -32.60 35.92
CA ALA A 109 -0.26 -33.09 36.83
C ALA A 109 -0.55 -34.52 37.32
N ALA A 110 -1.83 -34.84 37.59
CA ALA A 110 -2.26 -36.18 37.97
C ALA A 110 -2.12 -37.20 36.82
N GLN A 111 -2.46 -36.82 35.60
CA GLN A 111 -2.31 -37.69 34.42
C GLN A 111 -0.84 -37.96 34.07
N GLY A 112 0.05 -36.95 34.20
CA GLY A 112 1.49 -37.09 33.99
C GLY A 112 2.19 -38.07 34.95
N GLN A 113 1.60 -38.35 36.11
CA GLN A 113 2.15 -39.31 37.08
C GLN A 113 1.83 -40.78 36.75
N THR A 114 0.87 -41.07 35.85
CA THR A 114 0.49 -42.45 35.49
C THR A 114 1.31 -43.06 34.34
N GLY A 115 2.14 -42.27 33.65
CA GLY A 115 2.95 -42.70 32.50
C GLY A 115 4.40 -43.13 32.80
N ALA A 116 4.86 -43.04 34.05
CA ALA A 116 6.26 -43.24 34.40
C ALA A 116 6.54 -44.56 35.14
N ALA A 117 6.34 -45.70 34.48
CA ALA A 117 6.90 -46.98 34.95
C ALA A 117 7.12 -47.99 33.81
N VAL A 118 8.13 -47.75 32.97
CA VAL A 118 8.82 -48.84 32.25
C VAL A 118 10.32 -48.64 32.43
N ALA A 119 10.94 -49.52 33.22
CA ALA A 119 12.37 -49.50 33.52
C ALA A 119 13.22 -49.80 32.26
N PRO A 120 14.39 -49.16 32.08
CA PRO A 120 15.21 -49.37 30.90
C PRO A 120 16.04 -50.65 31.04
N GLY A 121 15.61 -51.69 30.32
CA GLY A 121 16.42 -52.86 30.02
C GLY A 121 17.57 -52.51 29.09
N LYS A 122 18.79 -52.66 29.63
CA LYS A 122 20.10 -52.57 28.97
C LYS A 122 20.11 -53.27 27.60
N ARG A 123 20.26 -52.51 26.51
CA ARG A 123 20.68 -53.04 25.21
C ARG A 123 21.91 -52.30 24.71
N VAL A 124 22.97 -53.07 24.61
CA VAL A 124 24.30 -52.74 24.08
C VAL A 124 24.17 -52.50 22.57
N ALA A 125 24.73 -51.39 22.09
CA ALA A 125 24.86 -51.09 20.67
C ALA A 125 25.85 -52.04 19.97
N PRO A 126 25.73 -52.17 18.65
CA PRO A 126 26.94 -52.06 17.85
C PRO A 126 26.83 -51.01 16.76
N ASN A 127 28.01 -50.46 16.52
CA ASN A 127 28.41 -49.33 15.72
C ASN A 127 28.33 -49.62 14.21
N SER A 128 27.93 -48.65 13.39
CA SER A 128 28.44 -48.52 12.02
C SER A 128 28.46 -47.05 11.60
N GLN A 129 29.67 -46.50 11.50
CA GLN A 129 29.95 -45.23 10.84
C GLN A 129 29.62 -45.33 9.35
N ALA A 130 28.84 -44.39 8.84
CA ALA A 130 28.88 -44.00 7.43
C ALA A 130 28.76 -42.47 7.36
N ASN A 131 29.82 -41.89 6.83
CA ASN A 131 30.06 -40.48 6.61
C ASN A 131 29.22 -40.00 5.41
N GLY A 132 28.51 -38.89 5.53
CA GLY A 132 27.71 -38.32 4.45
C GLY A 132 27.12 -36.98 4.86
N GLY A 133 27.85 -35.90 4.59
CA GLY A 133 27.45 -34.53 4.93
C GLY A 133 26.17 -34.11 4.22
N HIS A 134 25.19 -33.67 5.01
CA HIS A 134 24.18 -32.69 4.63
C HIS A 134 24.05 -31.73 5.81
N MET A 135 24.37 -30.45 5.59
CA MET A 135 24.03 -29.38 6.51
C MET A 135 22.51 -29.22 6.49
N ALA A 136 21.83 -29.93 7.39
CA ALA A 136 20.45 -29.60 7.74
C ALA A 136 20.45 -28.24 8.44
N PRO A 137 19.45 -27.37 8.20
CA PRO A 137 19.31 -26.15 8.97
C PRO A 137 19.18 -26.56 10.44
N LYS A 138 19.87 -25.85 11.33
CA LYS A 138 19.56 -25.91 12.76
C LYS A 138 18.17 -25.33 12.91
N GLU A 139 17.15 -26.17 12.76
CA GLU A 139 15.85 -25.92 13.35
C GLU A 139 16.11 -25.76 14.83
N ALA A 140 16.09 -24.51 15.28
CA ALA A 140 15.94 -24.21 16.68
C ALA A 140 14.57 -24.78 17.06
N THR A 141 14.55 -26.04 17.47
CA THR A 141 13.46 -26.60 18.26
C THR A 141 13.31 -25.68 19.45
N VAL A 142 12.39 -24.72 19.35
CA VAL A 142 11.84 -24.02 20.51
C VAL A 142 11.15 -25.13 21.30
N GLN A 143 11.86 -25.67 22.29
CA GLN A 143 11.23 -26.47 23.32
C GLN A 143 10.27 -25.53 24.03
N VAL A 144 9.01 -25.56 23.62
CA VAL A 144 7.92 -24.98 24.41
C VAL A 144 7.80 -25.90 25.62
N GLU A 145 8.53 -25.58 26.69
CA GLU A 145 8.20 -26.10 28.01
C GLU A 145 6.77 -25.64 28.30
N MET A 146 5.81 -26.56 28.13
CA MET A 146 4.46 -26.44 28.66
C MET A 146 4.53 -26.55 30.19
N GLY A 147 5.15 -25.55 30.80
CA GLY A 147 5.13 -25.34 32.24
C GLY A 147 3.75 -24.85 32.66
N ILE A 148 3.31 -25.30 33.84
CA ILE A 148 2.06 -24.89 34.50
C ILE A 148 1.96 -23.36 34.46
N VAL A 149 0.99 -22.83 33.70
CA VAL A 149 0.70 -21.39 33.67
C VAL A 149 -0.25 -21.10 34.81
N THR A 150 0.27 -20.49 35.87
CA THR A 150 -0.56 -19.94 36.95
C THR A 150 -1.15 -18.61 36.52
N SER A 151 -2.26 -18.21 37.13
CA SER A 151 -2.88 -16.88 36.91
C SER A 151 -1.89 -15.74 37.19
N GLU A 152 -1.09 -15.87 38.25
CA GLU A 152 -0.05 -14.90 38.60
C GLU A 152 1.05 -14.78 37.53
N GLU A 153 1.47 -15.91 36.95
CA GLU A 153 2.46 -15.92 35.87
C GLU A 153 1.88 -15.34 34.57
N LEU A 154 0.59 -15.57 34.31
CA LEU A 154 -0.09 -14.96 33.16
C LEU A 154 -0.18 -13.44 33.29
N GLU A 155 -0.59 -12.91 34.46
CA GLU A 155 -0.62 -11.46 34.72
C GLU A 155 0.77 -10.83 34.60
N LYS A 156 1.80 -11.53 35.09
CA LYS A 156 3.18 -11.07 34.98
C LYS A 156 3.65 -11.02 33.53
N ARG A 157 3.31 -12.03 32.72
CA ARG A 157 3.60 -12.05 31.28
C ARG A 157 2.86 -10.95 30.54
N GLU A 158 1.60 -10.71 30.86
CA GLU A 158 0.82 -9.63 30.27
C GLU A 158 1.44 -8.26 30.56
N LYS A 159 1.80 -8.00 31.83
CA LYS A 159 2.50 -6.77 32.23
C LYS A 159 3.83 -6.61 31.51
N ALA A 160 4.61 -7.70 31.39
CA ALA A 160 5.88 -7.69 30.66
C ALA A 160 5.69 -7.40 29.17
N ALA A 161 4.70 -8.03 28.54
CA ALA A 161 4.37 -7.82 27.12
C ALA A 161 3.89 -6.38 26.85
N HIS A 162 3.05 -5.83 27.73
CA HIS A 162 2.60 -4.44 27.63
C HIS A 162 3.76 -3.45 27.79
N ALA A 163 4.65 -3.68 28.76
CA ALA A 163 5.84 -2.85 28.94
C ALA A 163 6.78 -2.91 27.71
N LEU A 164 6.97 -4.10 27.13
CA LEU A 164 7.74 -4.29 25.90
C LEU A 164 7.11 -3.51 24.74
N GLY A 165 5.80 -3.67 24.50
CA GLY A 165 5.09 -2.99 23.41
C GLY A 165 5.14 -1.46 23.50
N LEU A 166 5.05 -0.89 24.72
CA LEU A 166 5.25 0.55 24.92
C LEU A 166 6.68 1.00 24.54
N SER A 167 7.69 0.20 24.89
CA SER A 167 9.08 0.53 24.59
C SER A 167 9.38 0.44 23.08
N GLU A 168 8.88 -0.60 22.41
CA GLU A 168 9.03 -0.79 20.97
C GLU A 168 8.30 0.31 20.20
N GLY A 169 7.07 0.64 20.59
CA GLY A 169 6.31 1.73 19.99
C GLY A 169 7.01 3.09 20.12
N ALA A 170 7.59 3.39 21.30
CA ALA A 170 8.33 4.62 21.51
C ALA A 170 9.64 4.70 20.70
N ILE A 171 10.30 3.56 20.46
CA ILE A 171 11.48 3.49 19.59
C ILE A 171 11.07 3.71 18.13
N ALA A 172 10.08 2.96 17.64
CA ALA A 172 9.59 3.06 16.28
C ALA A 172 9.12 4.47 15.92
N GLU A 173 8.38 5.12 16.82
CA GLU A 173 7.91 6.49 16.60
C GLU A 173 9.04 7.51 16.60
N ARG A 174 10.05 7.33 17.46
CA ARG A 174 11.24 8.19 17.47
C ARG A 174 12.03 8.05 16.18
N GLU A 175 12.23 6.83 15.69
CA GLU A 175 12.92 6.56 14.42
C GLU A 175 12.16 7.15 13.24
N ARG A 176 10.82 7.05 13.22
CA ARG A 176 9.98 7.70 12.21
C ARG A 176 10.17 9.20 12.20
N ILE A 177 10.08 9.86 13.36
CA ILE A 177 10.25 11.32 13.49
C ILE A 177 11.65 11.75 13.04
N GLN A 178 12.69 11.00 13.42
CA GLN A 178 14.07 11.26 12.98
C GLN A 178 14.21 11.14 11.46
N ALA A 179 13.59 10.13 10.84
CA ALA A 179 13.61 9.94 9.41
C ALA A 179 12.88 11.05 8.64
N VAL A 180 11.78 11.58 9.20
CA VAL A 180 11.07 12.76 8.66
C VAL A 180 11.94 14.01 8.82
N GLU A 181 12.52 14.24 9.99
CA GLU A 181 13.38 15.40 10.27
C GLU A 181 14.64 15.42 9.40
N ALA A 182 15.17 14.26 9.03
CA ALA A 182 16.27 14.14 8.09
C ALA A 182 15.96 14.70 6.68
N GLN A 183 14.68 14.90 6.34
CA GLN A 183 14.25 15.48 5.05
C GLN A 183 14.12 17.01 5.10
N ALA A 184 14.59 17.66 6.18
CA ALA A 184 14.48 19.10 6.34
C ALA A 184 15.12 19.88 5.17
N LEU A 185 14.34 20.78 4.58
CA LEU A 185 14.80 21.73 3.56
C LEU A 185 14.48 23.18 3.97
N PRO A 186 15.40 24.14 3.75
CA PRO A 186 15.17 25.53 4.10
C PRO A 186 13.92 26.11 3.43
N GLY A 187 13.06 26.76 4.21
CA GLY A 187 11.80 27.35 3.74
C GLY A 187 10.58 26.44 3.82
N HIS A 188 10.75 25.17 4.23
CA HIS A 188 9.67 24.18 4.40
C HIS A 188 9.47 23.75 5.86
N GLN A 189 9.88 24.57 6.83
CA GLN A 189 9.82 24.20 8.26
C GLN A 189 8.39 23.94 8.75
N ALA A 190 7.39 24.68 8.26
CA ALA A 190 6.00 24.48 8.63
C ALA A 190 5.47 23.10 8.17
N LEU A 191 5.73 22.74 6.91
CA LEU A 191 5.39 21.43 6.36
C LEU A 191 6.11 20.31 7.12
N LEU A 192 7.40 20.48 7.43
CA LEU A 192 8.16 19.49 8.19
C LEU A 192 7.54 19.25 9.59
N GLN A 193 7.11 20.30 10.29
CA GLN A 193 6.45 20.16 11.60
C GLN A 193 5.13 19.40 11.50
N GLU A 194 4.32 19.69 10.48
CA GLU A 194 3.08 18.94 10.22
C GLU A 194 3.34 17.44 10.04
N LEU A 195 4.30 17.08 9.18
CA LEU A 195 4.64 15.69 8.88
C LEU A 195 5.27 14.95 10.07
N LYS A 196 5.93 15.67 10.98
CA LYS A 196 6.44 15.08 12.24
C LYS A 196 5.30 14.65 13.15
N PHE A 197 4.22 15.43 13.23
CA PHE A 197 3.14 15.22 14.20
C PHE A 197 1.87 14.54 13.65
N ASP A 198 1.82 14.23 12.35
CA ASP A 198 0.69 13.51 11.75
C ASP A 198 0.59 12.02 12.14
N GLY A 199 1.62 11.47 12.78
CA GLY A 199 1.68 10.09 13.26
C GLY A 199 1.68 9.01 12.17
N THR A 200 1.78 9.38 10.89
CA THR A 200 1.61 8.44 9.78
C THR A 200 2.64 8.59 8.67
N THR A 201 3.20 9.79 8.49
CA THR A 201 4.17 10.02 7.42
C THR A 201 5.51 9.37 7.75
N THR A 202 6.02 8.58 6.81
CA THR A 202 7.37 8.01 6.86
C THR A 202 8.41 8.97 6.30
N GLY A 203 9.70 8.75 6.60
CA GLY A 203 10.80 9.55 6.04
C GLY A 203 10.75 9.69 4.50
N PRO A 204 10.60 8.60 3.73
CA PRO A 204 10.48 8.68 2.26
C PRO A 204 9.27 9.51 1.79
N GLN A 205 8.11 9.34 2.42
CA GLN A 205 6.92 10.12 2.08
C GLN A 205 7.10 11.61 2.41
N ALA A 206 7.80 11.93 3.49
CA ALA A 206 8.16 13.31 3.81
C ALA A 206 9.09 13.90 2.74
N ALA A 207 10.07 13.13 2.26
CA ALA A 207 10.97 13.56 1.19
C ALA A 207 10.20 13.93 -0.08
N GLU A 208 9.28 13.07 -0.51
CA GLU A 208 8.44 13.31 -1.70
C GLU A 208 7.60 14.58 -1.56
N ARG A 209 6.95 14.78 -0.41
CA ARG A 209 6.10 15.96 -0.16
C ARG A 209 6.91 17.25 -0.15
N ILE A 210 8.07 17.25 0.53
CA ILE A 210 8.92 18.44 0.63
C ILE A 210 9.55 18.77 -0.73
N LEU A 211 10.03 17.77 -1.48
CA LEU A 211 10.56 17.97 -2.83
C LEU A 211 9.47 18.47 -3.79
N GLY A 212 8.25 17.95 -3.68
CA GLY A 212 7.09 18.44 -4.43
C GLY A 212 6.81 19.92 -4.16
N ALA A 213 6.81 20.32 -2.87
CA ALA A 213 6.62 21.71 -2.46
C ALA A 213 7.75 22.63 -2.96
N GLU A 214 9.01 22.17 -2.93
CA GLU A 214 10.15 22.91 -3.44
C GLU A 214 10.08 23.11 -4.97
N ASN A 215 9.74 22.05 -5.70
CA ASN A 215 9.58 22.13 -7.16
C ASN A 215 8.45 23.09 -7.55
N ALA A 216 7.32 23.07 -6.84
CA ALA A 216 6.23 24.01 -7.06
C ALA A 216 6.67 25.46 -6.81
N LYS A 217 7.41 25.72 -5.73
CA LYS A 217 7.96 27.04 -5.42
C LYS A 217 8.92 27.53 -6.51
N ARG A 218 9.81 26.67 -7.01
CA ARG A 218 10.74 26.98 -8.11
C ARG A 218 10.02 27.24 -9.42
N SER A 219 9.00 26.44 -9.75
CA SER A 219 8.18 26.65 -10.94
C SER A 219 7.52 28.02 -10.92
N LYS A 220 6.93 28.40 -9.77
CA LYS A 220 6.33 29.72 -9.59
C LYS A 220 7.36 30.85 -9.72
N ALA A 221 8.55 30.70 -9.13
CA ALA A 221 9.60 31.70 -9.28
C ALA A 221 10.02 31.92 -10.75
N VAL A 222 10.07 30.84 -11.55
CA VAL A 222 10.34 30.95 -13.00
C VAL A 222 9.22 31.68 -13.74
N GLU A 223 7.96 31.44 -13.37
CA GLU A 223 6.82 32.17 -13.94
C GLU A 223 6.85 33.65 -13.59
N ASP A 224 7.12 33.98 -12.33
CA ASP A 224 7.25 35.36 -11.84
C ASP A 224 8.39 36.09 -12.58
N MET A 225 9.55 35.44 -12.76
CA MET A 225 10.67 35.99 -13.53
C MET A 225 10.32 36.24 -15.01
N LYS A 226 9.51 35.36 -15.62
CA LYS A 226 9.03 35.57 -17.00
C LYS A 226 8.04 36.73 -17.10
N ALA A 227 7.21 36.92 -16.08
CA ALA A 227 6.25 38.02 -16.03
C ALA A 227 6.92 39.39 -15.82
N GLU A 228 8.02 39.43 -15.07
CA GLU A 228 8.78 40.66 -14.79
C GLU A 228 9.78 41.03 -15.90
N ALA A 229 10.04 40.13 -16.85
CA ALA A 229 10.98 40.37 -17.93
C ALA A 229 10.51 41.53 -18.85
N PRO A 230 11.35 42.55 -19.12
CA PRO A 230 10.99 43.63 -20.03
C PRO A 230 10.77 43.09 -21.45
N ALA A 231 9.83 43.69 -22.19
CA ALA A 231 9.56 43.32 -23.57
C ALA A 231 10.87 43.35 -24.38
N PRO A 232 11.15 42.32 -25.22
CA PRO A 232 12.35 42.30 -26.03
C PRO A 232 12.38 43.56 -26.90
N VAL A 233 13.46 44.34 -26.79
CA VAL A 233 13.68 45.50 -27.64
C VAL A 233 13.61 45.06 -29.10
N ALA A 234 12.73 45.70 -29.87
CA ALA A 234 12.63 45.45 -31.30
C ALA A 234 14.00 45.68 -31.93
N ALA A 235 14.53 44.66 -32.63
CA ALA A 235 15.75 44.83 -33.39
C ALA A 235 15.51 45.90 -34.46
N THR A 236 16.05 47.10 -34.26
CA THR A 236 16.21 48.06 -35.34
C THR A 236 17.29 47.48 -36.25
N VAL A 237 16.86 46.77 -37.30
CA VAL A 237 17.69 46.63 -38.49
C VAL A 237 18.16 48.05 -38.86
N PRO A 238 19.47 48.30 -39.03
CA PRO A 238 19.91 49.55 -39.63
C PRO A 238 19.14 49.70 -40.93
N SER A 239 18.41 50.81 -41.08
CA SER A 239 17.73 51.13 -42.34
C SER A 239 18.65 50.81 -43.50
N GLU A 240 18.20 49.95 -44.41
CA GLU A 240 18.81 49.79 -45.71
C GLU A 240 19.00 51.19 -46.29
N VAL A 241 20.26 51.61 -46.40
CA VAL A 241 20.64 52.68 -47.32
C VAL A 241 20.29 52.15 -48.71
N SER A 242 19.13 52.55 -49.20
CA SER A 242 18.75 52.47 -50.61
C SER A 242 19.77 53.28 -51.42
N GLY A 243 20.82 52.61 -51.88
CA GLY A 243 21.70 53.09 -52.93
C GLY A 243 21.36 52.37 -54.23
N GLU A 244 20.81 53.12 -55.18
CA GLU A 244 20.44 52.68 -56.53
C GLU A 244 21.55 51.86 -57.22
N GLU A 245 21.22 50.63 -57.62
CA GLU A 245 22.00 49.87 -58.60
C GLU A 245 21.90 50.56 -59.97
N THR A 246 22.84 51.47 -60.23
CA THR A 246 23.26 51.76 -61.60
C THR A 246 24.16 50.61 -62.03
N GLY A 247 23.78 49.91 -63.11
CA GLY A 247 24.38 48.67 -63.59
C GLY A 247 25.80 48.80 -64.16
N GLU A 248 26.76 49.22 -63.34
CA GLU A 248 28.20 49.08 -63.60
C GLU A 248 28.82 48.17 -62.55
N THR A 249 29.55 47.15 -62.99
CA THR A 249 30.19 46.21 -62.08
C THR A 249 31.27 46.93 -61.25
N ILE A 250 31.49 46.49 -60.00
CA ILE A 250 32.53 47.06 -59.11
C ILE A 250 33.90 47.11 -59.79
N GLU A 251 34.17 46.17 -60.70
CA GLU A 251 35.40 46.08 -61.49
C GLU A 251 35.55 47.24 -62.48
N ASP A 252 34.46 47.69 -63.10
CA ASP A 252 34.48 48.80 -64.05
C ASP A 252 34.63 50.14 -63.33
N ARG A 253 33.97 50.31 -62.18
CA ARG A 253 34.13 51.47 -61.29
C ARG A 253 35.57 51.60 -60.77
N CYS A 254 36.17 50.49 -60.33
CA CYS A 254 37.56 50.48 -59.84
C CYS A 254 38.56 50.79 -60.96
N LYS A 255 38.33 50.30 -62.20
CA LYS A 255 39.16 50.63 -63.36
C LYS A 255 39.04 52.11 -63.76
N ALA A 256 37.85 52.70 -63.66
CA ALA A 256 37.65 54.12 -63.94
C ALA A 256 38.36 55.01 -62.90
N GLU A 257 38.24 54.71 -61.61
CA GLU A 257 38.93 55.44 -60.54
C GLU A 257 40.45 55.32 -60.64
N TRP A 258 40.96 54.12 -60.97
CA TRP A 258 42.39 53.86 -61.18
C TRP A 258 43.02 54.71 -62.29
N LYS A 259 42.23 55.05 -63.31
CA LYS A 259 42.66 55.95 -64.39
C LYS A 259 42.61 57.42 -63.96
N LYS A 260 41.67 57.78 -63.08
CA LYS A 260 41.38 59.17 -62.68
C LYS A 260 42.28 59.66 -61.53
N LYS A 261 42.72 58.77 -60.63
CA LYS A 261 43.54 59.10 -59.46
C LYS A 261 44.92 58.42 -59.54
N PRO A 262 45.99 59.16 -59.90
CA PRO A 262 47.35 58.59 -59.97
C PRO A 262 47.89 58.13 -58.61
N GLU A 263 47.41 58.73 -57.52
CA GLU A 263 47.79 58.44 -56.12
C GLU A 263 47.46 56.99 -55.70
N LEU A 264 46.47 56.35 -56.32
CA LEU A 264 46.16 54.95 -56.06
C LEU A 264 47.28 54.00 -56.50
N ARG A 265 48.14 54.42 -57.43
CA ARG A 265 49.28 53.64 -57.93
C ARG A 265 50.48 53.61 -56.98
N SER A 266 50.48 54.47 -55.95
CA SER A 266 51.48 54.39 -54.87
C SER A 266 51.09 53.42 -53.77
N GLU A 267 49.80 53.15 -53.58
CA GLU A 267 49.31 52.26 -52.51
C GLU A 267 49.01 50.84 -53.00
N PHE A 268 48.53 50.71 -54.23
CA PHE A 268 48.30 49.42 -54.87
C PHE A 268 49.21 49.30 -56.09
N SER A 269 49.75 48.09 -56.32
CA SER A 269 50.67 47.88 -57.44
C SER A 269 49.94 47.59 -58.76
N THR A 270 48.71 47.05 -58.69
CA THR A 270 47.86 46.79 -59.86
C THR A 270 46.39 47.14 -59.58
N VAL A 271 45.61 47.33 -60.64
CA VAL A 271 44.18 47.66 -60.54
C VAL A 271 43.36 46.51 -59.96
N GLU A 272 43.81 45.26 -60.15
CA GLU A 272 43.19 44.06 -59.60
C GLU A 272 43.31 44.02 -58.07
N GLN A 273 44.45 44.46 -57.51
CA GLN A 273 44.64 44.55 -56.07
C GLN A 273 43.72 45.60 -55.43
N TYR A 274 43.57 46.77 -56.07
CA TYR A 274 42.63 47.79 -55.63
C TYR A 274 41.18 47.29 -55.68
N THR A 275 40.81 46.57 -56.76
CA THR A 275 39.47 45.99 -56.90
C THR A 275 39.20 44.91 -55.85
N ALA A 276 40.19 44.08 -55.53
CA ALA A 276 40.09 43.08 -54.46
C ALA A 276 39.94 43.73 -53.08
N TYR A 277 40.68 44.81 -52.81
CA TYR A 277 40.53 45.59 -51.59
C TYR A 277 39.12 46.19 -51.45
N MET A 278 38.59 46.81 -52.51
CA MET A 278 37.24 47.40 -52.47
C MET A 278 36.15 46.36 -52.24
N LYS A 279 36.26 45.17 -52.85
CA LYS A 279 35.35 44.04 -52.58
C LYS A 279 35.44 43.53 -51.14
N ALA A 280 36.62 43.53 -50.54
CA ALA A 280 36.81 43.16 -49.14
C ALA A 280 36.30 44.24 -48.18
N ALA A 281 36.44 45.52 -48.54
CA ALA A 281 35.94 46.66 -47.78
C ALA A 281 34.41 46.73 -47.75
N GLU A 282 33.73 46.50 -48.87
CA GLU A 282 32.25 46.42 -48.93
C GLU A 282 31.71 45.26 -48.08
N ARG A 283 32.49 44.18 -47.91
CA ARG A 283 32.17 43.05 -47.02
C ARG A 283 32.59 43.28 -45.56
N GLY A 284 33.14 44.45 -45.23
CA GLY A 284 33.58 44.83 -43.88
C GLY A 284 34.87 44.15 -43.41
N GLN A 285 35.64 43.53 -44.31
CA GLN A 285 36.83 42.74 -43.97
C GLN A 285 38.16 43.50 -44.14
N ALA A 286 38.14 44.70 -44.71
CA ALA A 286 39.32 45.56 -44.85
C ALA A 286 38.95 47.05 -44.66
N ARG A 287 39.84 47.83 -44.03
CA ARG A 287 39.72 49.29 -43.86
C ARG A 287 41.11 49.93 -43.98
N ILE A 288 41.23 51.09 -44.63
CA ILE A 288 42.45 51.89 -44.64
C ILE A 288 42.56 52.61 -43.29
N PHE A 289 43.55 52.24 -42.49
CA PHE A 289 43.90 52.97 -41.28
C PHE A 289 44.64 54.26 -41.68
N GLY A 290 43.92 55.38 -41.78
CA GLY A 290 44.57 56.67 -42.09
C GLY A 290 43.67 57.85 -42.44
N GLN A 291 42.40 57.65 -42.81
CA GLN A 291 41.45 58.76 -42.95
C GLN A 291 40.53 58.81 -41.73
N LYS A 292 40.71 59.83 -40.90
CA LYS A 292 39.72 60.24 -39.89
C LYS A 292 38.43 60.57 -40.63
N GLU A 293 37.36 59.84 -40.34
CA GLU A 293 36.01 60.23 -40.71
C GLU A 293 35.74 61.64 -40.13
N ALA A 294 35.25 62.53 -41.00
CA ALA A 294 34.71 63.84 -40.64
C ALA A 294 33.20 63.77 -40.65
#